data_AF-A0A1D7VYA5-F1
#
_entry.id   AF-A0A1D7VYA5-F1
#
_cell.length_a   1.000
_cell.length_b   1.000
_cell.length_c   1.000
_cell.angle_alpha   90.00
_cell.angle_beta   90.00
_cell.angle_gamma   90.00
#
_symmetry.space_group_name_H-M   'P 1'
#
loop_
_entity.id
_entity.type
_entity.pdbx_description
1 polymer ?
#
loop_
_entity_poly.entity_id
_entity_poly.type
_entity_poly.pdbx_seq_one_letter_code
_entity_poly.pdbx_strand_id
1 'polypeptide(L)'
;MTLKTVTTKSLAAATIAAAALLGTSTVATAAEASTASTGGTNVEAGQASPVNPSAEVKFDNTGDFLHHYEGQGLKNSKGGYQGECVSLISRALEEVHGVDHGAWGNAIDYQNGGIGGKKMAANGFSWNTDHNFENGDILVWGDGAQTSSYGHIGIYYEGQVWHQNFNGDRTLHTYDGLIDAYIGYWRA
;
A
#
# COMPACT_ATOMS: atom_id res chain seq x y z
N MET A 1 -23.19 -19.92 38.13
CA MET A 1 -22.72 -20.21 36.75
C MET A 1 -23.91 -20.05 35.84
N THR A 2 -23.93 -19.01 35.02
CA THR A 2 -25.09 -18.64 34.20
C THR A 2 -24.66 -18.71 32.74
N LEU A 3 -25.05 -19.80 32.06
CA LEU A 3 -24.82 -20.01 30.64
C LEU A 3 -25.67 -19.02 29.85
N LYS A 4 -25.03 -18.12 29.11
CA LYS A 4 -25.70 -17.24 28.14
C LYS A 4 -25.79 -17.95 26.80
N THR A 5 -27.02 -18.13 26.33
CA THR A 5 -27.40 -18.69 25.03
C THR A 5 -26.79 -17.89 23.89
N VAL A 6 -26.00 -18.54 23.04
CA VAL A 6 -25.48 -18.00 21.78
C VAL A 6 -26.56 -18.17 20.71
N THR A 7 -27.13 -17.06 20.23
CA THR A 7 -28.07 -17.07 19.11
C THR A 7 -27.29 -17.04 17.81
N THR A 8 -27.14 -18.20 17.17
CA THR A 8 -26.61 -18.33 15.80
C THR A 8 -27.63 -17.83 14.79
N LYS A 9 -27.33 -16.75 14.06
CA LYS A 9 -28.06 -16.38 12.84
C LYS A 9 -27.39 -17.07 11.64
N SER A 10 -28.12 -17.93 10.96
CA SER A 10 -27.67 -18.58 9.72
C SER A 10 -28.21 -17.86 8.47
N LEU A 11 -27.29 -17.68 7.51
CA LEU A 11 -27.43 -17.67 6.05
C LEU A 11 -28.36 -16.66 5.34
N ALA A 12 -27.73 -15.87 4.46
CA ALA A 12 -28.20 -15.72 3.08
C ALA A 12 -26.99 -15.66 2.14
N ALA A 13 -26.79 -16.72 1.34
CA ALA A 13 -25.86 -16.72 0.22
C ALA A 13 -26.54 -16.03 -0.96
N ALA A 14 -25.95 -14.95 -1.46
CA ALA A 14 -26.36 -14.32 -2.72
C ALA A 14 -25.44 -14.82 -3.83
N THR A 15 -25.93 -15.77 -4.63
CA THR A 15 -25.37 -16.13 -5.93
C THR A 15 -25.70 -15.03 -6.93
N ILE A 16 -24.69 -14.39 -7.53
CA ILE A 16 -24.88 -13.58 -8.75
C ILE A 16 -24.22 -14.32 -9.90
N ALA A 17 -25.06 -14.70 -10.87
CA ALA A 17 -24.68 -15.37 -12.10
C ALA A 17 -24.09 -14.39 -13.13
N ALA A 18 -23.27 -14.97 -14.00
CA ALA A 18 -22.42 -14.34 -15.00
C ALA A 18 -23.17 -13.58 -16.11
N ALA A 19 -22.48 -12.59 -16.70
CA ALA A 19 -22.68 -12.15 -18.07
C ALA A 19 -21.30 -12.04 -18.76
N ALA A 20 -20.98 -13.03 -19.58
CA ALA A 20 -19.90 -12.95 -20.56
C ALA A 20 -20.43 -12.21 -21.79
N LEU A 21 -19.78 -11.12 -22.19
CA LEU A 21 -20.01 -10.51 -23.51
C LEU A 21 -18.81 -10.79 -24.40
N LEU A 22 -19.04 -11.67 -25.38
CA LEU A 22 -18.17 -11.93 -26.52
C LEU A 22 -18.24 -10.73 -27.47
N GLY A 23 -17.09 -10.15 -27.80
CA GLY A 23 -16.94 -9.12 -28.83
C GLY A 23 -15.76 -9.48 -29.73
N THR A 24 -16.09 -9.80 -30.98
CA THR A 24 -15.26 -10.42 -32.02
C THR A 24 -14.17 -9.52 -32.59
N SER A 25 -13.05 -10.15 -32.94
CA SER A 25 -11.89 -9.61 -33.64
C SER A 25 -12.22 -9.00 -35.01
N THR A 26 -11.58 -7.88 -35.33
CA THR A 26 -11.26 -7.50 -36.71
C THR A 26 -9.77 -7.19 -36.81
N VAL A 27 -9.07 -8.05 -37.53
CA VAL A 27 -7.74 -7.80 -38.08
C VAL A 27 -7.90 -6.90 -39.31
N ALA A 28 -7.10 -5.83 -39.37
CA ALA A 28 -6.87 -5.08 -40.60
C ALA A 28 -5.36 -4.99 -40.80
N THR A 29 -4.86 -5.83 -41.70
CA THR A 29 -3.53 -5.73 -42.29
C THR A 29 -3.64 -4.88 -43.54
N ALA A 30 -2.83 -3.84 -43.65
CA ALA A 30 -2.46 -3.24 -44.92
C ALA A 30 -0.95 -2.95 -44.89
N ALA A 31 -0.20 -3.72 -45.69
CA ALA A 31 1.06 -3.32 -46.30
C ALA A 31 0.75 -2.21 -47.35
N GLU A 32 1.63 -1.42 -47.95
CA GLU A 32 3.05 -1.44 -48.34
C GLU A 32 3.52 0.04 -48.29
N ALA A 33 4.77 0.49 -48.43
CA ALA A 33 5.87 0.03 -49.26
C ALA A 33 7.20 0.64 -48.79
N SER A 34 8.26 -0.01 -49.28
CA SER A 34 9.68 0.14 -49.03
C SER A 34 10.32 1.41 -49.60
N THR A 35 11.41 1.85 -48.96
CA THR A 35 12.67 2.17 -49.65
C THR A 35 13.86 1.75 -48.78
N ALA A 36 14.72 0.90 -49.34
CA ALA A 36 16.08 0.59 -48.86
C ALA A 36 16.98 1.84 -49.04
N SER A 37 18.11 2.05 -48.39
CA SER A 37 19.27 1.16 -48.24
C SER A 37 20.38 1.90 -47.46
N THR A 38 21.24 1.11 -46.80
CA THR A 38 22.72 1.25 -46.75
C THR A 38 23.33 1.38 -45.34
N GLY A 39 23.90 0.26 -44.87
CA GLY A 39 25.28 0.20 -44.35
C GLY A 39 25.57 0.67 -42.92
N GLY A 40 26.00 -0.26 -42.05
CA GLY A 40 26.71 0.08 -40.82
C GLY A 40 26.73 -1.05 -39.79
N THR A 41 27.91 -1.61 -39.55
CA THR A 41 28.25 -2.66 -38.58
C THR A 41 28.16 -2.21 -37.11
N ASN A 42 27.77 -3.15 -36.23
CA ASN A 42 28.02 -3.28 -34.78
C ASN A 42 27.72 -2.09 -33.85
N VAL A 43 26.80 -2.27 -32.91
CA VAL A 43 27.14 -2.58 -31.50
C VAL A 43 25.89 -2.97 -30.72
N GLU A 44 26.00 -4.09 -30.03
CA GLU A 44 25.15 -4.49 -28.91
C GLU A 44 25.27 -3.43 -27.81
N ALA A 45 24.18 -2.73 -27.54
CA ALA A 45 24.02 -1.93 -26.34
C ALA A 45 22.63 -2.26 -25.79
N GLY A 46 22.61 -3.15 -24.79
CA GLY A 46 21.47 -3.29 -23.92
C GLY A 46 21.17 -1.92 -23.31
N GLN A 47 20.12 -1.27 -23.81
CA GLN A 47 19.51 -0.15 -23.13
C GLN A 47 18.85 -0.71 -21.88
N ALA A 48 19.63 -0.75 -20.80
CA ALA A 48 19.09 -0.79 -19.46
C ALA A 48 18.02 0.30 -19.38
N SER A 49 16.80 -0.12 -19.09
CA SER A 49 15.71 0.79 -18.77
C SER A 49 16.17 1.71 -17.65
N PRO A 50 15.84 3.01 -17.69
CA PRO A 50 16.25 3.92 -16.63
C PRO A 50 15.68 3.41 -15.31
N VAL A 51 16.56 3.22 -14.32
CA VAL A 51 16.16 3.06 -12.92
C VAL A 51 15.30 4.28 -12.59
N ASN A 52 14.05 4.07 -12.18
CA ASN A 52 13.14 5.14 -11.78
C ASN A 52 13.88 6.10 -10.84
N PRO A 53 13.82 7.42 -11.06
CA PRO A 53 14.42 8.34 -10.11
C PRO A 53 13.71 8.19 -8.76
N SER A 54 14.48 7.89 -7.72
CA SER A 54 14.03 7.94 -6.33
C SER A 54 13.33 9.29 -6.06
N ALA A 55 12.25 9.25 -5.27
CA ALA A 55 11.55 10.47 -4.87
C ALA A 55 12.44 11.34 -3.97
N GLU A 56 12.16 12.65 -3.93
CA GLU A 56 12.89 13.58 -3.07
C GLU A 56 12.55 13.31 -1.60
N VAL A 57 13.56 12.90 -0.82
CA VAL A 57 13.49 12.79 0.63
C VAL A 57 13.41 14.20 1.23
N LYS A 58 12.46 14.44 2.12
CA LYS A 58 12.21 15.75 2.75
C LYS A 58 12.40 15.76 4.26
N PHE A 59 12.49 14.59 4.88
CA PHE A 59 12.69 14.43 6.31
C PHE A 59 13.85 13.46 6.56
N ASP A 60 14.69 13.79 7.53
CA ASP A 60 15.86 12.98 7.89
C ASP A 60 15.46 11.69 8.63
N ASN A 61 14.29 11.68 9.26
CA ASN A 61 13.77 10.53 9.99
C ASN A 61 12.23 10.55 10.10
N THR A 62 11.65 9.40 10.49
CA THR A 62 10.21 9.22 10.66
C THR A 62 9.60 10.15 11.72
N GLY A 63 10.32 10.46 12.80
CA GLY A 63 9.83 11.33 13.86
C GLY A 63 9.54 12.74 13.36
N ASP A 64 10.49 13.35 12.66
CA ASP A 64 10.33 14.69 12.07
C ASP A 64 9.15 14.73 11.09
N PHE A 65 8.98 13.68 10.28
CA PHE A 65 7.85 13.52 9.37
C PHE A 65 6.51 13.47 10.13
N LEU A 66 6.41 12.64 11.17
CA LEU A 66 5.17 12.45 11.93
C LEU A 66 4.77 13.73 12.66
N HIS A 67 5.71 14.36 13.37
CA HIS A 67 5.45 15.61 14.11
C HIS A 67 5.16 16.80 13.20
N HIS A 68 5.79 16.87 12.02
CA HIS A 68 5.47 17.91 11.04
C HIS A 68 4.00 17.85 10.59
N TYR A 69 3.46 16.63 10.44
CA TYR A 69 2.13 16.39 9.91
C TYR A 69 1.04 16.12 10.96
N GLU A 70 1.39 16.12 12.24
CA GLU A 70 0.46 15.89 13.34
C GLU A 70 -0.78 16.79 13.24
N GLY A 71 -1.96 16.20 13.40
CA GLY A 71 -3.26 16.86 13.28
C GLY A 71 -3.71 17.15 11.85
N GLN A 72 -2.93 16.78 10.82
CA GLN A 72 -3.27 17.04 9.42
C GLN A 72 -3.82 15.79 8.71
N GLY A 73 -4.81 15.98 7.84
CA GLY A 73 -5.28 14.91 6.95
C GLY A 73 -4.46 14.86 5.66
N LEU A 74 -3.55 13.89 5.56
CA LEU A 74 -2.60 13.73 4.47
C LEU A 74 -3.22 13.08 3.24
N LYS A 75 -3.00 13.71 2.10
CA LYS A 75 -3.17 13.08 0.78
C LYS A 75 -2.02 12.11 0.53
N ASN A 76 -2.24 11.15 -0.36
CA ASN A 76 -1.13 10.35 -0.88
C ASN A 76 -0.14 11.24 -1.66
N SER A 77 1.01 10.69 -2.03
CA SER A 77 2.07 11.36 -2.81
C SER A 77 1.59 12.03 -4.11
N LYS A 78 0.47 11.57 -4.69
CA LYS A 78 -0.13 12.09 -5.93
C LYS A 78 -1.31 13.03 -5.69
N GLY A 79 -1.60 13.40 -4.44
CA GLY A 79 -2.64 14.38 -4.08
C GLY A 79 -4.07 13.82 -3.93
N GLY A 80 -4.26 12.51 -3.95
CA GLY A 80 -5.56 11.84 -3.77
C GLY A 80 -5.77 11.27 -2.37
N TYR A 81 -6.96 10.69 -2.14
CA TYR A 81 -7.30 9.89 -0.94
C TYR A 81 -6.95 10.56 0.40
N GLN A 82 -7.29 11.86 0.54
CA GLN A 82 -6.93 12.66 1.70
C GLN A 82 -7.42 12.06 3.01
N GLY A 83 -6.51 11.80 3.93
CA GLY A 83 -6.78 11.30 5.26
C GLY A 83 -6.94 9.79 5.34
N GLU A 84 -6.70 9.02 4.28
CA GLU A 84 -6.72 7.56 4.35
C GLU A 84 -5.46 6.99 5.04
N CYS A 85 -5.58 5.85 5.73
CA CYS A 85 -4.46 5.18 6.39
C CYS A 85 -3.29 4.91 5.41
N VAL A 86 -3.58 4.43 4.20
CA VAL A 86 -2.57 4.19 3.17
C VAL A 86 -1.94 5.47 2.61
N SER A 87 -2.61 6.62 2.74
CA SER A 87 -2.04 7.92 2.33
C SER A 87 -0.90 8.35 3.23
N LEU A 88 -0.95 8.00 4.52
CA LEU A 88 0.17 8.21 5.45
C LEU A 88 1.40 7.44 4.97
N ILE A 89 1.24 6.15 4.69
CA ILE A 89 2.33 5.27 4.26
C ILE A 89 2.90 5.72 2.91
N SER A 90 2.03 6.18 2.01
CA SER A 90 2.46 6.75 0.74
C SER A 90 3.42 7.93 0.91
N ARG A 91 3.11 8.83 1.84
CA ARG A 91 3.93 10.02 2.11
C ARG A 91 5.20 9.67 2.87
N ALA A 92 5.14 8.77 3.84
CA ALA A 92 6.33 8.31 4.56
C ALA A 92 7.34 7.62 3.64
N LEU A 93 6.87 6.75 2.73
CA LEU A 93 7.73 6.07 1.77
C LEU A 93 8.41 7.06 0.81
N GLU A 94 7.68 8.08 0.34
CA GLU A 94 8.23 9.12 -0.53
C GLU A 94 9.22 10.01 0.22
N GLU A 95 8.82 10.58 1.35
CA GLU A 95 9.50 11.73 1.96
C GLU A 95 10.52 11.35 3.04
N VAL A 96 10.50 10.11 3.53
CA VAL A 96 11.51 9.57 4.45
C VAL A 96 12.43 8.59 3.74
N HIS A 97 11.87 7.73 2.86
CA HIS A 97 12.63 6.64 2.25
C HIS A 97 12.97 6.86 0.76
N GLY A 98 12.51 7.96 0.14
CA GLY A 98 12.81 8.26 -1.26
C GLY A 98 12.20 7.27 -2.26
N VAL A 99 11.16 6.54 -1.84
CA VAL A 99 10.47 5.55 -2.66
C VAL A 99 9.31 6.22 -3.41
N ASP A 100 9.36 6.25 -4.74
CA ASP A 100 8.20 6.72 -5.52
C ASP A 100 7.01 5.79 -5.27
N HIS A 101 6.03 6.36 -4.59
CA HIS A 101 4.87 5.65 -4.12
C HIS A 101 3.64 6.10 -4.89
N GLY A 102 2.80 5.16 -5.28
CA GLY A 102 1.49 5.42 -5.88
C GLY A 102 0.42 4.64 -5.12
N ALA A 103 -0.81 4.56 -5.64
CA ALA A 103 -1.80 3.68 -5.02
C ALA A 103 -1.39 2.20 -5.19
N TRP A 104 -0.93 1.55 -4.11
CA TRP A 104 -0.53 0.13 -4.11
C TRP A 104 -1.61 -0.81 -3.54
N GLY A 105 -2.84 -0.32 -3.40
CA GLY A 105 -3.96 -1.06 -2.84
C GLY A 105 -4.39 -0.54 -1.47
N ASN A 106 -5.23 -1.32 -0.81
CA ASN A 106 -5.71 -1.08 0.55
C ASN A 106 -4.66 -1.55 1.58
N ALA A 107 -4.92 -1.32 2.86
CA ALA A 107 -3.99 -1.72 3.92
C ALA A 107 -3.68 -3.23 3.90
N ILE A 108 -4.68 -4.09 3.71
CA ILE A 108 -4.47 -5.55 3.63
C ILE A 108 -3.56 -5.97 2.47
N ASP A 109 -3.47 -5.17 1.40
CA ASP A 109 -2.59 -5.47 0.26
C ASP A 109 -1.10 -5.31 0.60
N TYR A 110 -0.78 -4.69 1.74
CA TYR A 110 0.58 -4.59 2.27
C TYR A 110 1.03 -5.83 3.03
N GLN A 111 0.18 -6.83 3.27
CA GLN A 111 0.65 -8.10 3.84
C GLN A 111 1.73 -8.76 2.97
N ASN A 112 2.55 -9.65 3.55
CA ASN A 112 3.55 -10.39 2.79
C ASN A 112 2.92 -11.14 1.59
N GLY A 113 3.50 -10.95 0.40
CA GLY A 113 2.99 -11.52 -0.85
C GLY A 113 1.82 -10.77 -1.51
N GLY A 114 1.20 -9.80 -0.81
CA GLY A 114 0.22 -8.87 -1.36
C GLY A 114 0.81 -7.93 -2.42
N ILE A 115 -0.03 -7.18 -3.14
CA ILE A 115 0.45 -6.27 -4.20
C ILE A 115 1.33 -5.16 -3.60
N GLY A 116 0.86 -4.51 -2.53
CA GLY A 116 1.65 -3.55 -1.75
C GLY A 116 2.85 -4.20 -1.09
N GLY A 117 2.68 -5.39 -0.50
CA GLY A 117 3.77 -6.11 0.16
C GLY A 117 4.93 -6.48 -0.78
N LYS A 118 4.62 -6.89 -2.02
CA LYS A 118 5.65 -7.12 -3.06
C LYS A 118 6.42 -5.84 -3.40
N LYS A 119 5.76 -4.68 -3.38
CA LYS A 119 6.41 -3.38 -3.61
C LYS A 119 7.27 -2.97 -2.42
N MET A 120 6.82 -3.21 -1.19
CA MET A 120 7.64 -3.00 0.02
C MET A 120 8.93 -3.82 -0.05
N ALA A 121 8.81 -5.13 -0.28
CA ALA A 121 9.96 -6.02 -0.41
C ALA A 121 10.92 -5.61 -1.54
N ALA A 122 10.38 -5.18 -2.68
CA ALA A 122 11.19 -4.70 -3.81
C ALA A 122 11.96 -3.40 -3.50
N ASN A 123 11.52 -2.62 -2.51
CA ASN A 123 12.19 -1.41 -2.03
C ASN A 123 13.04 -1.66 -0.78
N GLY A 124 13.38 -2.92 -0.48
CA GLY A 124 14.32 -3.28 0.60
C GLY A 124 13.69 -3.52 1.96
N PHE A 125 12.38 -3.33 2.11
CA PHE A 125 11.72 -3.55 3.40
C PHE A 125 11.59 -5.04 3.69
N SER A 126 11.81 -5.41 4.95
CA SER A 126 11.67 -6.78 5.46
C SER A 126 10.36 -6.96 6.22
N TRP A 127 9.66 -8.07 5.97
CA TRP A 127 8.42 -8.43 6.66
C TRP A 127 8.70 -9.22 7.92
N ASN A 128 8.02 -8.86 9.01
CA ASN A 128 8.08 -9.53 10.30
C ASN A 128 6.67 -9.72 10.87
N THR A 129 6.52 -10.69 11.78
CA THR A 129 5.23 -11.02 12.40
C THR A 129 5.29 -11.09 13.93
N ASP A 130 6.44 -10.80 14.52
CA ASP A 130 6.55 -10.67 15.97
C ASP A 130 6.02 -9.29 16.42
N HIS A 131 6.24 -8.95 17.69
CA HIS A 131 5.86 -7.66 18.27
C HIS A 131 7.07 -6.86 18.77
N ASN A 132 8.26 -7.10 18.21
CA ASN A 132 9.50 -6.40 18.58
C ASN A 132 9.63 -5.08 17.81
N PHE A 133 8.63 -4.21 17.99
CA PHE A 133 8.49 -2.99 17.21
C PHE A 133 9.60 -1.96 17.49
N GLU A 134 10.02 -1.30 16.44
CA GLU A 134 11.01 -0.22 16.42
C GLU A 134 10.42 1.01 15.74
N ASN A 135 10.97 2.18 16.08
CA ASN A 135 10.55 3.45 15.48
C ASN A 135 10.69 3.39 13.95
N GLY A 136 9.59 3.65 13.26
CA GLY A 136 9.52 3.60 11.79
C GLY A 136 8.91 2.32 11.23
N ASP A 137 8.65 1.30 12.04
CA ASP A 137 7.97 0.10 11.56
C ASP A 137 6.57 0.43 11.03
N ILE A 138 6.22 -0.12 9.87
CA ILE A 138 4.91 0.04 9.24
C ILE A 138 4.07 -1.18 9.59
N LEU A 139 3.14 -1.03 10.53
CA LEU A 139 2.29 -2.09 11.06
C LEU A 139 1.05 -2.25 10.19
N VAL A 140 0.67 -3.51 9.93
CA VAL A 140 -0.47 -3.87 9.08
C VAL A 140 -1.47 -4.71 9.88
N TRP A 141 -2.75 -4.38 9.71
CA TRP A 141 -3.89 -5.09 10.26
C TRP A 141 -4.80 -5.58 9.14
N GLY A 142 -5.30 -6.80 9.26
CA GLY A 142 -6.23 -7.41 8.32
C GLY A 142 -7.70 -7.19 8.69
N ASP A 143 -8.55 -8.14 8.29
CA ASP A 143 -9.99 -8.12 8.57
C ASP A 143 -10.28 -8.53 10.02
N GLY A 144 -10.91 -7.63 10.76
CA GLY A 144 -11.08 -7.68 12.22
C GLY A 144 -12.34 -6.93 12.65
N ALA A 145 -12.65 -6.97 13.95
CA ALA A 145 -13.83 -6.31 14.51
C ALA A 145 -13.69 -4.78 14.57
N GLN A 146 -12.46 -4.25 14.66
CA GLN A 146 -12.17 -2.81 14.67
C GLN A 146 -11.66 -2.32 13.31
N THR A 147 -11.37 -3.26 12.40
CA THR A 147 -10.99 -2.98 11.02
C THR A 147 -12.11 -3.42 10.07
N SER A 148 -11.88 -3.32 8.76
CA SER A 148 -12.80 -3.84 7.75
C SER A 148 -12.04 -4.82 6.85
N SER A 149 -12.71 -5.36 5.83
CA SER A 149 -12.05 -6.17 4.79
C SER A 149 -10.93 -5.44 4.04
N TYR A 150 -10.85 -4.11 4.15
CA TYR A 150 -9.75 -3.30 3.61
C TYR A 150 -8.51 -3.25 4.52
N GLY A 151 -8.63 -3.69 5.78
CA GLY A 151 -7.58 -3.64 6.80
C GLY A 151 -7.34 -2.25 7.39
N HIS A 152 -6.25 -2.12 8.13
CA HIS A 152 -5.71 -0.85 8.62
C HIS A 152 -4.17 -0.88 8.56
N ILE A 153 -3.53 0.30 8.50
CA ILE A 153 -2.07 0.42 8.42
C ILE A 153 -1.62 1.71 9.10
N GLY A 154 -0.46 1.66 9.75
CA GLY A 154 0.07 2.77 10.54
C GLY A 154 1.57 2.61 10.78
N ILE A 155 2.16 3.59 11.46
CA ILE A 155 3.60 3.66 11.74
C ILE A 155 3.80 3.60 13.24
N TYR A 156 4.61 2.66 13.72
CA TYR A 156 5.00 2.61 15.13
C TYR A 156 6.13 3.61 15.41
N TYR A 157 5.93 4.47 16.41
CA TYR A 157 6.92 5.45 16.82
C TYR A 157 6.72 5.82 18.29
N GLU A 158 7.80 5.74 19.08
CA GLU A 158 7.83 6.07 20.52
C GLU A 158 6.75 5.37 21.36
N GLY A 159 6.54 4.08 21.09
CA GLY A 159 5.56 3.28 21.84
C GLY A 159 4.12 3.45 21.40
N GLN A 160 3.87 4.22 20.35
CA GLN A 160 2.52 4.55 19.85
C GLN A 160 2.37 4.20 18.37
N VAL A 161 1.14 3.92 17.96
CA VAL A 161 0.80 3.77 16.54
C VAL A 161 0.30 5.10 16.02
N TRP A 162 1.01 5.67 15.06
CA TRP A 162 0.60 6.83 14.29
C TRP A 162 -0.16 6.39 13.04
N HIS A 163 -1.35 6.93 12.82
CA HIS A 163 -2.23 6.48 11.75
C HIS A 163 -3.15 7.61 11.26
N GLN A 164 -3.94 7.29 10.24
CA GLN A 164 -5.08 8.10 9.81
C GLN A 164 -6.29 7.20 9.56
N ASN A 165 -7.49 7.73 9.69
CA ASN A 165 -8.75 7.07 9.40
C ASN A 165 -9.01 5.81 10.23
N PHE A 166 -8.57 5.80 11.49
CA PHE A 166 -9.10 4.83 12.45
C PHE A 166 -10.33 5.46 13.13
N ASN A 167 -11.41 4.70 13.26
CA ASN A 167 -12.71 5.18 13.78
C ASN A 167 -13.27 6.45 13.07
N GLY A 168 -12.83 6.71 11.84
CA GLY A 168 -13.30 7.83 11.02
C GLY A 168 -12.58 9.17 11.25
N ASP A 169 -11.60 9.24 12.15
CA ASP A 169 -10.75 10.44 12.26
C ASP A 169 -9.70 10.42 11.16
N ARG A 170 -9.83 11.36 10.22
CA ARG A 170 -9.03 11.44 9.00
C ARG A 170 -7.72 12.24 9.15
N THR A 171 -7.35 12.61 10.37
CA THR A 171 -6.11 13.34 10.65
C THR A 171 -5.01 12.39 11.11
N LEU A 172 -3.74 12.80 10.99
CA LEU A 172 -2.60 12.08 11.55
C LEU A 172 -2.54 12.31 13.07
N HIS A 173 -2.69 11.25 13.84
CA HIS A 173 -2.57 11.26 15.29
C HIS A 173 -2.15 9.88 15.79
N THR A 174 -1.88 9.79 17.09
CA THR A 174 -1.59 8.53 17.75
C THR A 174 -2.84 7.83 18.26
N TYR A 175 -2.78 6.49 18.28
CA TYR A 175 -3.74 5.65 18.98
C TYR A 175 -3.05 4.93 20.13
N ASP A 176 -3.68 4.98 21.29
CA ASP A 176 -3.23 4.41 22.56
C ASP A 176 -3.89 3.06 22.90
N GLY A 177 -4.82 2.58 22.06
CA GLY A 177 -5.52 1.32 22.26
C GLY A 177 -4.94 0.15 21.46
N LEU A 178 -5.59 -1.00 21.58
CA LEU A 178 -5.30 -2.19 20.76
C LEU A 178 -6.17 -2.15 19.50
N ILE A 179 -5.54 -2.35 18.34
CA ILE A 179 -6.22 -2.64 17.07
C ILE A 179 -6.13 -4.15 16.87
N ASP A 180 -7.28 -4.80 16.76
CA ASP A 180 -7.36 -6.23 16.50
C ASP A 180 -6.97 -6.60 15.06
N ALA A 181 -6.81 -7.90 14.80
CA ALA A 181 -6.39 -8.43 13.50
C ALA A 181 -5.00 -7.94 13.02
N TYR A 182 -4.05 -7.72 13.94
CA TYR A 182 -2.66 -7.49 13.57
C TYR A 182 -2.11 -8.71 12.82
N ILE A 183 -1.43 -8.47 11.70
CA ILE A 183 -0.89 -9.54 10.84
C ILE A 183 0.62 -9.47 10.64
N GLY A 184 1.25 -8.31 10.88
CA GLY A 184 2.70 -8.14 10.76
C GLY A 184 3.11 -6.69 10.52
N TYR A 185 4.41 -6.46 10.32
CA TYR A 185 4.97 -5.16 10.01
C TYR A 185 6.09 -5.23 8.96
N TRP A 186 6.33 -4.10 8.30
CA TRP A 186 7.49 -3.86 7.47
C TRP A 186 8.53 -3.01 8.20
N ARG A 187 9.80 -3.37 8.04
CA ARG A 187 10.95 -2.61 8.50
C ARG A 187 11.88 -2.26 7.34
N ALA A 188 12.34 -1.01 7.27
CA ALA A 188 13.31 -0.56 6.27
C ALA A 188 14.70 -1.16 6.50
#